data_AF-A0A947BIH3-F1
#
_entry.id   AF-A0A947BIH3-F1
#
_cell.length_a   1.000
_cell.length_b   1.000
_cell.length_c   1.000
_cell.angle_alpha   90.00
_cell.angle_beta   90.00
_cell.angle_gamma   90.00
#
_symmetry.space_group_name_H-M   'P 1'
#
loop_
_entity.id
_entity.type
_entity.pdbx_description
1 polymer ?
#
loop_
_entity_poly.entity_id
_entity_poly.type
_entity_poly.pdbx_seq_one_letter_code
_entity_poly.pdbx_strand_id
1 'polypeptide(L)' 'MKTIGLIGGMSWESSLLYYQLINSAVKQRLGGLHSAQLLMYSVDFAPIEKL' A
#
# COMPACT_ATOMS: atom_id res chain seq x y z
N MET A 1 4.91 -11.57 -10.81
CA MET A 1 4.82 -10.15 -10.40
C MET A 1 6.03 -9.83 -9.53
N LYS A 2 6.59 -8.62 -9.61
CA LYS A 2 7.65 -8.18 -8.69
C LYS A 2 7.00 -7.70 -7.38
N THR A 3 7.69 -7.88 -6.25
CA THR A 3 7.23 -7.35 -4.95
C THR A 3 7.36 -5.84 -4.92
N ILE A 4 6.30 -5.15 -4.51
CA ILE A 4 6.30 -3.70 -4.31
C ILE A 4 6.64 -3.40 -2.85
N GLY A 5 7.60 -2.52 -2.60
CA GLY A 5 7.81 -1.92 -1.28
C GLY A 5 7.05 -0.60 -1.18
N LEU A 6 6.14 -0.47 -0.22
CA LEU A 6 5.45 0.78 0.12
C LEU A 6 5.96 1.32 1.44
N ILE A 7 6.42 2.57 1.46
CA ILE A 7 6.65 3.31 2.69
C ILE A 7 5.41 4.17 2.91
N GLY A 8 4.61 3.78 3.90
CA GLY A 8 3.33 4.39 4.23
C GLY A 8 3.34 5.00 5.63
N GLY A 9 2.17 5.36 6.14
CA GLY A 9 2.01 5.98 7.46
C GLY A 9 2.24 7.49 7.46
N MET A 10 2.14 8.18 6.30
CA MET A 10 2.31 9.63 6.19
C MET A 10 1.17 10.29 5.38
N SER A 11 -0.10 10.15 5.75
CA SER A 11 -0.67 9.47 6.92
C SER A 11 -1.02 7.99 6.64
N TRP A 12 -1.58 7.28 7.63
CA TRP A 12 -1.96 5.87 7.45
C TRP A 12 -3.23 5.72 6.58
N GLU A 13 -4.13 6.70 6.59
CA GLU A 13 -5.37 6.72 5.81
C GLU A 13 -5.07 6.67 4.30
N SER A 14 -4.07 7.43 3.85
CA SER A 14 -3.62 7.39 2.44
C SER A 14 -2.98 6.05 2.08
N SER A 15 -2.29 5.43 3.03
CA SER A 15 -1.63 4.13 2.82
C SER A 15 -2.63 2.99 2.63
N LEU A 16 -3.74 3.03 3.39
CA LEU A 16 -4.88 2.13 3.18
C LEU A 16 -5.45 2.25 1.76
N LEU A 17 -5.63 3.49 1.28
CA LEU A 17 -6.13 3.73 -0.08
C LEU A 17 -5.19 3.14 -1.14
N TYR A 18 -3.87 3.34 -1.01
CA TYR A 18 -2.90 2.74 -1.93
C TYR A 18 -2.95 1.21 -1.91
N TYR A 19 -3.02 0.60 -0.73
CA TYR A 19 -3.17 -0.85 -0.61
C TYR A 19 -4.42 -1.36 -1.35
N GLN A 20 -5.56 -0.68 -1.17
CA GLN A 20 -6.81 -1.04 -1.83
C GLN A 20 -6.72 -0.91 -3.35
N LEU A 21 -6.20 0.21 -3.85
CA LEU A 21 -6.08 0.47 -5.29
C LEU A 21 -5.16 -0.52 -5.98
N ILE A 22 -3.99 -0.80 -5.38
CA ILE A 22 -3.01 -1.74 -5.92
C ILE A 22 -3.60 -3.15 -6.02
N ASN A 23 -4.23 -3.64 -4.94
CA ASN A 23 -4.85 -4.97 -4.96
C ASN A 23 -6.03 -5.05 -5.93
N SER A 24 -6.85 -3.99 -6.01
CA SER A 24 -7.96 -3.93 -6.96
C SER A 24 -7.47 -3.98 -8.40
N ALA A 25 -6.40 -3.24 -8.74
CA ALA A 25 -5.80 -3.27 -10.06
C ALA A 25 -5.22 -4.65 -10.41
N VAL A 26 -4.55 -5.32 -9.47
CA VAL A 26 -4.04 -6.68 -9.68
C VAL A 26 -5.18 -7.67 -9.89
N LYS A 27 -6.23 -7.61 -9.08
CA LYS A 27 -7.42 -8.46 -9.24
C LYS A 27 -8.12 -8.21 -10.58
N GLN A 28 -8.25 -6.95 -11.00
CA GLN A 28 -8.85 -6.59 -12.29
C GLN A 28 -8.04 -7.16 -13.46
N ARG A 29 -6.71 -7.15 -13.36
CA ARG A 29 -5.83 -7.61 -14.45
C ARG A 29 -5.67 -9.12 -14.52
N LEU A 30 -5.64 -9.81 -13.39
CA LEU A 30 -5.33 -11.25 -13.31
C LEU A 30 -6.55 -12.12 -12.96
N GLY A 31 -7.62 -11.53 -12.45
CA GLY A 31 -8.86 -12.23 -12.10
C GLY A 31 -8.76 -13.07 -10.81
N GLY A 32 -9.81 -13.84 -10.56
CA GLY A 32 -9.88 -14.80 -9.45
C GLY A 32 -9.61 -14.18 -8.07
N LEU A 33 -8.72 -14.82 -7.32
CA LEU A 33 -8.30 -14.42 -5.98
C LEU A 33 -6.89 -13.81 -5.98
N HIS A 34 -6.43 -13.26 -7.10
CA HIS A 34 -5.12 -12.62 -7.18
C HIS A 34 -5.10 -11.30 -6.40
N SER A 35 -4.03 -11.14 -5.62
CA SER A 35 -3.65 -9.93 -4.89
C SER A 35 -2.21 -9.55 -5.25
N ALA A 36 -1.82 -8.31 -4.93
CA ALA A 36 -0.45 -7.85 -5.17
C ALA A 36 0.51 -8.46 -4.14
N GLN A 37 1.72 -8.84 -4.58
CA GLN A 37 2.82 -9.08 -3.66
C GLN A 37 3.37 -7.73 -3.17
N LEU A 38 3.14 -7.39 -1.91
CA LEU A 38 3.62 -6.15 -1.31
C LEU A 38 4.24 -6.34 0.08
N LEU A 39 5.21 -5.47 0.38
CA LEU A 39 5.66 -5.17 1.73
C LEU A 39 5.35 -3.71 2.03
N MET A 40 4.70 -3.44 3.16
CA MET A 40 4.43 -2.08 3.61
C MET A 40 5.19 -1.81 4.91
N TYR A 41 6.00 -0.76 4.91
CA TYR A 41 6.60 -0.19 6.10
C TYR A 41 5.79 1.06 6.47
N SER A 42 4.97 0.98 7.52
CA SER A 42 4.17 2.11 7.99
C SER A 42 4.89 2.79 9.14
N VAL A 43 5.21 4.07 8.96
CA VAL A 43 5.83 4.89 10.02
C VAL A 43 4.78 5.53 10.92
N ASP A 44 5.22 5.99 12.09
CA ASP A 44 4.43 6.93 12.90
C ASP A 44 4.49 8.31 12.26
N PHE A 45 3.34 8.87 11.91
CA PHE A 45 3.27 10.17 11.24
C PHE A 45 3.54 11.34 12.19
N ALA A 46 3.19 11.21 13.46
CA ALA A 46 3.24 12.30 14.43
C ALA A 46 4.61 12.99 14.55
N PRO A 47 5.76 12.29 14.53
CA PRO A 47 7.07 12.94 14.50
C PRO A 47 7.42 13.54 13.14
N ILE A 48 6.88 13.02 12.03
CA ILE A 48 7.23 13.44 10.66
C ILE A 48 6.51 14.71 10.25
N GLU A 49 5.24 14.86 10.66
CA GLU A 49 4.44 16.06 10.36
C GLU A 49 5.00 17.34 10.99
N LYS A 50 5.90 17.20 11.98
CA LYS A 50 6.53 18.32 12.69
C LYS A 50 7.91 18.71 12.13
N LEU A 51 8.40 18.03 11.10
CA LEU A 51 9.67 18.31 10.41
C LEU A 51 9.46 19.36 9.30
#